data_AF-A0A3B9ZI68-F1
#
_entry.id   AF-A0A3B9ZI68-F1
#
_cell.length_a   1.000
_cell.length_b   1.000
_cell.length_c   1.000
_cell.angle_alpha   90.00
_cell.angle_beta   90.00
_cell.angle_gamma   90.00
#
_symmetry.space_group_name_H-M   'P 1'
#
loop_
_entity.id
_entity.type
_entity.pdbx_description
1 polymer ?
#
loop_
_entity_poly.entity_id
_entity_poly.type
_entity_poly.pdbx_seq_one_letter_code
_entity_poly.pdbx_strand_id
1 'polypeptide(L)' 'MGYQDAGGGFGAPREMHKAVCAECKKECEVPFKPRDGRPIYCKDCYSKRKNEGR' A
#
# COMPACT_ATOMS: atom_id res chain seq x y z
N MET A 1 -37.09 10.11 20.11
CA MET A 1 -36.11 9.31 19.34
C MET A 1 -35.13 10.26 18.68
N GLY A 2 -33.84 10.15 18.97
CA GLY A 2 -32.79 10.99 18.38
C GLY A 2 -31.44 10.30 18.52
N TYR A 3 -31.20 9.30 17.69
CA TYR A 3 -29.89 8.69 17.52
C TYR A 3 -29.51 8.83 16.04
N GLN A 4 -28.57 9.71 15.78
CA GLN A 4 -27.80 9.71 14.54
C GLN A 4 -26.37 9.97 15.00
N ASP A 5 -25.73 8.90 15.48
CA ASP A 5 -24.84 8.05 14.67
C ASP A 5 -23.61 8.88 14.26
N ALA A 6 -22.67 9.02 15.19
CA ALA A 6 -21.52 8.12 15.36
C ALA A 6 -20.53 8.19 14.19
N GLY A 7 -19.27 8.46 14.52
CA GLY A 7 -18.15 8.05 13.67
C GLY A 7 -17.29 9.18 13.13
N GLY A 8 -16.44 9.73 14.01
CA GLY A 8 -15.25 10.43 13.58
C GLY A 8 -14.38 9.56 12.68
N GLY A 9 -13.72 10.20 11.72
CA GLY A 9 -12.80 9.52 10.82
C GLY A 9 -11.96 10.55 10.09
N PHE A 10 -10.99 11.12 10.80
CA PHE A 10 -9.88 11.84 10.20
C PHE A 10 -9.23 10.93 9.15
N GLY A 11 -9.60 11.11 7.89
CA GLY A 11 -8.90 10.54 6.75
C GLY A 11 -7.54 11.22 6.65
N ALA A 12 -6.59 10.78 7.47
CA ALA A 12 -5.20 11.15 7.30
C ALA A 12 -4.83 10.87 5.84
N PRO A 13 -4.28 11.85 5.10
CA PRO A 13 -3.87 11.61 3.73
C PRO A 13 -2.84 10.49 3.76
N ARG A 14 -3.20 9.35 3.18
CA ARG A 14 -2.31 8.22 2.98
C ARG A 14 -1.11 8.74 2.19
N GLU A 15 0.02 8.91 2.86
CA GLU A 15 1.26 9.35 2.25
C GLU A 15 1.72 8.26 1.28
N MET A 16 1.58 8.55 -0.01
CA MET A 16 2.07 7.68 -1.08
C MET A 16 3.55 8.01 -1.30
N HIS A 17 4.40 7.00 -1.16
CA HIS A 17 5.83 7.13 -1.41
C HIS A 17 6.17 6.57 -2.79
N LYS A 18 6.97 7.30 -3.55
CA LYS A 18 7.55 6.79 -4.80
C LYS A 18 8.58 5.72 -4.48
N ALA A 19 8.45 4.57 -5.14
CA ALA A 19 9.32 3.43 -4.96
C ALA A 19 9.54 2.68 -6.27
N VAL A 20 10.67 1.97 -6.35
CA VAL A 20 10.98 1.12 -7.49
C VAL A 20 10.69 -0.34 -7.13
N CYS A 21 9.90 -0.99 -7.96
CA CYS A 21 9.56 -2.41 -7.87
C CYS A 21 10.82 -3.28 -8.00
N ALA A 22 11.13 -4.12 -7.03
CA ALA A 22 12.32 -5.00 -7.04
C ALA A 22 12.20 -6.15 -8.07
N GLU A 23 10.97 -6.54 -8.43
CA GLU A 23 10.71 -7.60 -9.41
C GLU A 23 10.66 -7.05 -10.83
N CYS A 24 9.85 -6.02 -11.04
CA CYS A 24 9.53 -5.46 -12.34
C CYS A 24 10.33 -4.19 -12.69
N LYS A 25 11.09 -3.62 -11.75
CA LYS A 25 11.92 -2.41 -11.88
C LYS A 25 11.18 -1.17 -12.37
N LYS A 26 9.85 -1.13 -12.25
CA LYS A 26 9.01 0.02 -12.57
C LYS A 26 8.85 0.94 -11.37
N GLU A 27 8.76 2.23 -11.64
CA GLU A 27 8.37 3.24 -10.65
C GLU A 27 6.89 3.08 -10.29
N CYS A 28 6.59 3.09 -8.99
CA CYS A 28 5.24 2.94 -8.48
C CYS A 28 5.05 3.74 -7.19
N GLU A 29 3.80 4.06 -6.89
CA GLU A 29 3.43 4.75 -5.66
C GLU A 29 2.90 3.73 -4.66
N VAL A 30 3.55 3.66 -3.51
CA VAL A 30 3.24 2.67 -2.48
C VAL A 30 2.92 3.37 -1.16
N PRO A 31 1.93 2.87 -0.38
CA PRO A 31 1.57 3.46 0.90
C PRO A 31 2.55 3.11 2.02
N PHE A 32 3.70 2.52 1.70
CA PHE A 32 4.72 2.12 2.65
C PHE A 32 6.04 2.80 2.32
N LYS A 33 6.79 3.19 3.34
CA LYS A 33 8.08 3.86 3.17
C LYS A 33 9.11 2.89 2.57
N PRO A 34 9.81 3.26 1.49
CA PRO A 34 10.95 2.51 0.98
C PRO A 34 11.96 2.28 2.10
N ARG A 35 12.42 1.04 2.29
CA ARG A 35 13.43 0.69 3.30
C ARG A 35 14.62 0.04 2.62
N ASP A 36 15.81 0.56 2.88
CA ASP A 36 17.08 -0.06 2.49
C ASP A 36 17.21 -1.42 3.18
N GLY A 37 17.01 -2.50 2.43
CA GLY A 37 17.06 -3.88 2.90
C GLY A 37 15.78 -4.69 2.74
N ARG A 38 14.64 -4.10 2.35
CA ARG A 38 13.42 -4.85 2.02
C ARG A 38 13.00 -4.58 0.57
N PRO A 39 12.85 -5.62 -0.28
CA PRO A 39 12.42 -5.42 -1.66
C PRO A 39 10.98 -4.89 -1.70
N ILE A 40 10.79 -3.82 -2.48
CA ILE A 40 9.51 -3.15 -2.68
C ILE A 40 8.81 -3.81 -3.87
N TYR A 41 7.54 -4.15 -3.73
CA TYR A 41 6.77 -4.73 -4.82
C TYR A 41 5.59 -3.82 -5.15
N CYS A 42 5.36 -3.60 -6.44
CA CYS A 42 4.14 -2.92 -6.87
C CYS A 42 2.92 -3.81 -6.57
N LYS A 43 1.72 -3.23 -6.63
CA LYS A 43 0.46 -3.94 -6.37
C LYS A 43 0.32 -5.21 -7.21
N ASP A 44 0.80 -5.18 -8.45
CA ASP A 44 0.72 -6.30 -9.39
C ASP A 44 1.63 -7.48 -8.97
N CYS A 45 2.93 -7.21 -8.79
CA CYS A 45 3.91 -8.20 -8.34
C CYS A 45 3.57 -8.76 -6.95
N TYR A 46 3.13 -7.90 -6.03
CA TYR A 46 2.69 -8.34 -4.71
C TYR A 46 1.46 -9.25 -4.79
N SER A 47 0.49 -8.93 -5.66
CA SER A 47 -0.70 -9.75 -5.87
C SER A 47 -0.37 -11.11 -6.48
N LYS A 48 0.52 -11.15 -7.48
CA LYS A 48 1.02 -12.39 -8.09
C LYS A 48 1.68 -13.30 -7.05
N ARG A 49 2.63 -12.76 -6.28
CA ARG A 49 3.34 -13.52 -5.24
C ARG A 49 2.44 -14.02 -4.12
N LYS A 50 1.42 -13.25 -3.73
CA LYS A 50 0.46 -13.66 -2.71
C LYS A 50 -0.52 -14.73 -3.22
N ASN A 51 -0.78 -14.76 -4.52
CA ASN A 51 -1.67 -15.74 -5.14
C ASN A 51 -1.01 -17.11 -5.32
N GLU A 52 0.31 -17.14 -5.55
CA GLU A 52 1.09 -18.38 -5.75
C GLU A 52 1.27 -19.23 -4.46
N GLY A 53 0.97 -18.67 -3.28
CA GLY A 53 1.08 -19.35 -1.99
C GLY A 53 -0.24 -19.87 -1.41
N ARG A 54 -1.27 -20.09 -2.23
CA ARG A 54 -2.60 -20.53 -1.77
C ARG A 54 -2.97 -21.94 -2.25
#